data_AF-A0A8J4XSX4-F1
#
_entry.id   AF-A0A8J4XSX4-F1
#
_cell.length_a   1.000
_cell.length_b   1.000
_cell.length_c   1.000
_cell.angle_alpha   90.00
_cell.angle_beta   90.00
_cell.angle_gamma   90.00
#
_symmetry.space_group_name_H-M   'P 1'
#
loop_
_entity.id
_entity.type
_entity.pdbx_description
1 polymer ?
#
loop_
_entity_poly.entity_id
_entity_poly.type
_entity_poly.pdbx_seq_one_letter_code
_entity_poly.pdbx_strand_id
1 'polypeptide(L)'
;MTPTQQPPPDDEGGEVLEAEHVYILMRKEYRISRNVRAEWYLRRINSILTFPRREKLSDNEEELEVVSVLPLDVPPEWDSDTSHLYHYRITQRTTLHFLARKYRLVFCLDLSPSTSIVDETKSSAVLDEVFTMLRQCLRGIVRPFYVPGSLLLFQPDIYLTIIAHTPFFKSQSQQVLVQGWLLMERNLDHFLDSVQVKLTMLEAQLAQATEKMCTAQTYGQMVEEHFLQAPSSALPNPRLAPRHGVTRLWACDCIGLAASTRKQQCRWLSLSLFDH
;
A
#
# COMPACT_ATOMS: atom_id res chain seq x y z
N MET A 1 -41.59 19.40 -48.77
CA MET A 1 -41.99 19.01 -47.40
C MET A 1 -40.73 18.58 -46.68
N THR A 2 -40.09 19.54 -46.03
CA THR A 2 -38.83 19.36 -45.31
C THR A 2 -39.20 19.23 -43.83
N PRO A 3 -38.72 18.22 -43.09
CA PRO A 3 -39.08 18.10 -41.69
C PRO A 3 -38.29 19.13 -40.89
N THR A 4 -39.02 20.07 -40.28
CA THR A 4 -38.52 21.02 -39.29
C THR A 4 -38.00 20.25 -38.09
N GLN A 5 -36.67 20.17 -37.93
CA GLN A 5 -36.06 19.78 -36.66
C GLN A 5 -36.33 20.90 -35.65
N GLN A 6 -37.10 20.59 -34.61
CA GLN A 6 -37.20 21.43 -33.42
C GLN A 6 -35.85 21.42 -32.69
N PRO A 7 -35.31 22.58 -32.28
CA PRO A 7 -34.14 22.64 -31.41
C PRO A 7 -34.48 22.10 -30.01
N PRO A 8 -33.47 21.61 -29.25
CA PRO A 8 -33.68 21.11 -27.90
C PRO A 8 -34.17 22.22 -26.96
N PRO A 9 -34.98 21.90 -25.94
CA PRO A 9 -35.47 22.88 -24.98
C PRO A 9 -34.35 23.27 -24.03
N ASP A 10 -33.62 24.32 -24.38
CA ASP A 10 -32.83 25.12 -23.44
C ASP A 10 -33.78 26.15 -22.79
N ASP A 11 -34.46 25.82 -21.67
CA ASP A 11 -34.78 26.78 -20.59
C ASP A 11 -35.52 26.11 -19.39
N GLU A 12 -34.77 25.69 -18.38
CA GLU A 12 -35.16 25.87 -16.98
C GLU A 12 -33.92 26.48 -16.29
N GLY A 13 -33.94 27.79 -16.07
CA GLY A 13 -32.81 28.61 -15.62
C GLY A 13 -32.33 28.34 -14.19
N GLY A 14 -31.80 27.15 -13.94
CA GLY A 14 -30.88 26.88 -12.83
C GLY A 14 -29.44 27.09 -13.30
N GLU A 15 -28.65 27.85 -12.53
CA GLU A 15 -27.21 27.99 -12.78
C GLU A 15 -26.55 26.60 -12.72
N VAL A 16 -26.09 26.10 -13.86
CA VAL A 16 -25.40 24.80 -13.94
C VAL A 16 -23.94 25.01 -13.53
N LEU A 17 -23.57 24.47 -12.38
CA LEU A 17 -22.22 24.58 -11.82
C LEU A 17 -21.28 23.56 -12.48
N GLU A 18 -20.03 23.94 -12.71
CA GLU A 18 -19.00 22.98 -13.13
C GLU A 18 -18.60 22.11 -11.92
N ALA A 19 -18.54 20.79 -12.09
CA ALA A 19 -18.12 19.87 -11.03
C ALA A 19 -16.58 19.78 -10.96
N GLU A 20 -15.99 20.02 -9.79
CA GLU A 20 -14.57 19.73 -9.54
C GLU A 20 -14.37 18.31 -9.02
N HIS A 21 -15.19 17.88 -8.06
CA HIS A 21 -15.11 16.53 -7.50
C HIS A 21 -16.48 15.86 -7.52
N VAL A 22 -16.52 14.60 -7.96
CA VAL A 22 -17.74 13.79 -7.94
C VAL A 22 -17.45 12.51 -7.17
N TYR A 23 -18.21 12.26 -6.11
CA TYR A 23 -18.10 11.06 -5.29
C TYR A 23 -19.16 10.05 -5.72
N ILE A 24 -18.70 8.85 -6.06
CA ILE A 24 -19.52 7.78 -6.64
C ILE A 24 -19.38 6.55 -5.76
N LEU A 25 -20.49 6.08 -5.22
CA LEU A 25 -20.54 4.85 -4.43
C LEU A 25 -20.73 3.64 -5.34
N MET A 26 -19.82 2.68 -5.21
CA MET A 26 -19.86 1.41 -5.93
C MET A 26 -20.73 0.40 -5.20
N ARG A 27 -21.43 -0.42 -5.99
CA ARG A 27 -22.23 -1.55 -5.52
C ARG A 27 -21.38 -2.58 -4.72
N LYS A 28 -22.00 -3.26 -3.75
CA LYS A 28 -21.31 -4.08 -2.71
C LYS A 28 -21.02 -5.51 -3.15
N GLU A 29 -21.86 -6.03 -4.04
CA GLU A 29 -22.01 -7.46 -4.33
C GLU A 29 -20.82 -8.01 -5.12
N TYR A 30 -20.24 -7.19 -5.99
CA TYR A 30 -19.09 -7.57 -6.80
C TYR A 30 -18.13 -6.39 -6.97
N ARG A 31 -16.93 -6.73 -7.42
CA ARG A 31 -15.88 -5.74 -7.68
C ARG A 31 -16.13 -5.05 -9.01
N ILE A 32 -16.29 -3.73 -8.99
CA ILE A 32 -16.43 -2.91 -10.20
C ILE A 32 -15.06 -2.73 -10.87
N SER A 33 -14.98 -3.05 -12.17
CA SER A 33 -13.72 -2.99 -12.92
C SER A 33 -13.29 -1.53 -13.23
N ARG A 34 -12.05 -1.36 -13.68
CA ARG A 34 -11.58 -0.04 -14.17
C ARG A 34 -12.31 0.38 -15.44
N ASN A 35 -12.67 -0.57 -16.30
CA ASN A 35 -13.33 -0.31 -17.57
C ASN A 35 -14.75 0.22 -17.35
N VAL A 36 -15.52 -0.38 -16.44
CA VAL A 36 -16.87 0.10 -16.10
C VAL A 36 -16.82 1.52 -15.55
N ARG A 37 -15.85 1.82 -14.67
CA ARG A 37 -15.64 3.17 -14.13
C ARG A 37 -15.28 4.18 -15.21
N ALA A 38 -14.40 3.82 -16.14
CA ALA A 38 -14.03 4.67 -17.27
C ALA A 38 -15.20 4.88 -18.23
N GLU A 39 -15.96 3.82 -18.53
CA GLU A 39 -17.15 3.89 -19.38
C GLU A 39 -18.23 4.80 -18.78
N TRP A 40 -18.48 4.70 -17.47
CA TRP A 40 -19.39 5.59 -16.75
C TRP A 40 -19.00 7.06 -16.93
N TYR A 41 -17.70 7.36 -16.82
CA TYR A 41 -17.19 8.71 -17.00
C TYR A 41 -17.35 9.20 -18.45
N LEU A 42 -16.91 8.39 -19.43
CA LEU A 42 -16.93 8.76 -20.84
C LEU A 42 -18.36 8.97 -21.36
N ARG A 43 -19.33 8.19 -20.87
CA ARG A 43 -20.75 8.37 -21.21
C ARG A 43 -21.35 9.65 -20.62
N ARG A 44 -20.75 10.20 -19.56
CA ARG A 44 -21.29 11.34 -18.80
C ARG A 44 -20.45 12.61 -18.92
N ILE A 45 -19.37 12.61 -19.70
CA ILE A 45 -18.61 13.83 -19.96
C ILE A 45 -19.51 14.85 -20.68
N ASN A 46 -19.44 16.12 -20.25
CA ASN A 46 -20.31 17.21 -20.68
C ASN A 46 -21.81 16.99 -20.43
N SER A 47 -22.19 15.97 -19.66
CA SER A 47 -23.57 15.78 -19.20
C SER A 47 -23.82 16.52 -17.88
N ILE A 48 -25.10 16.82 -17.64
CA ILE A 48 -25.57 17.40 -16.38
C ILE A 48 -25.93 16.25 -15.44
N LEU A 49 -25.37 16.29 -14.23
CA LEU A 49 -25.67 15.41 -13.13
C LEU A 49 -26.70 16.04 -12.20
N THR A 50 -27.63 15.19 -11.78
CA THR A 50 -28.52 15.40 -10.64
C THR A 50 -28.49 14.13 -9.79
N PHE A 51 -28.68 14.28 -8.49
CA PHE A 51 -28.71 13.15 -7.57
C PHE A 51 -29.68 13.44 -6.41
N PRO A 52 -30.33 12.40 -5.85
CA PRO A 52 -31.31 12.59 -4.79
C PRO A 52 -30.64 12.94 -3.46
N ARG A 53 -31.35 13.68 -2.58
CA ARG A 53 -30.94 13.85 -1.19
C ARG A 53 -30.88 12.49 -0.50
N ARG A 54 -29.81 12.26 0.25
CA ARG A 54 -29.64 11.04 1.05
C ARG A 54 -29.25 11.37 2.48
N GLU A 55 -29.82 10.61 3.41
CA GLU A 55 -29.45 10.67 4.83
C GLU A 55 -28.43 9.59 5.20
N LYS A 56 -28.43 8.45 4.50
CA LYS A 56 -27.58 7.29 4.80
C LYS A 56 -27.13 6.59 3.52
N LEU A 57 -25.97 5.95 3.60
CA LEU A 57 -25.43 5.10 2.54
C LEU A 57 -26.00 3.67 2.65
N SER A 58 -27.25 3.47 2.24
CA SER A 58 -27.88 2.15 2.10
C SER A 58 -27.42 1.43 0.83
N ASP A 59 -27.76 0.15 0.68
CA ASP A 59 -27.43 -0.59 -0.55
C ASP A 59 -27.97 0.14 -1.79
N ASN A 60 -27.10 0.24 -2.80
CA ASN A 60 -27.39 0.97 -4.03
C ASN A 60 -28.09 0.02 -5.02
N GLU A 61 -29.13 0.51 -5.70
CA GLU A 61 -29.77 -0.24 -6.79
C GLU A 61 -28.90 -0.24 -8.05
N GLU A 62 -28.29 0.92 -8.35
CA GLU A 62 -27.37 1.10 -9.47
C GLU A 62 -25.97 0.56 -9.17
N GLU A 63 -25.24 0.18 -10.23
CA GLU A 63 -23.85 -0.28 -10.13
C GLU A 63 -22.90 0.83 -9.64
N LEU A 64 -23.11 2.05 -10.14
CA LEU A 64 -22.31 3.24 -9.86
C LEU A 64 -23.24 4.42 -9.62
N GLU A 65 -23.36 4.81 -8.36
CA GLU A 65 -24.29 5.85 -7.94
C GLU A 65 -23.58 7.10 -7.44
N VAL A 66 -23.99 8.27 -7.92
CA VAL A 66 -23.47 9.56 -7.44
C VAL A 66 -24.03 9.85 -6.04
N VAL A 67 -23.15 10.09 -5.08
CA VAL A 67 -23.55 10.38 -3.69
C VAL A 67 -23.28 11.82 -3.26
N SER A 68 -22.32 12.48 -3.90
CA SER A 68 -21.98 13.87 -3.60
C SER A 68 -21.21 14.48 -4.75
N VAL A 69 -21.35 15.79 -4.92
CA VAL A 69 -20.61 16.59 -5.90
C VAL A 69 -20.14 17.88 -5.23
N LEU A 70 -18.88 18.24 -5.47
CA LEU A 70 -18.32 19.54 -5.14
C LEU A 70 -18.21 20.38 -6.41
N PRO A 71 -18.83 21.57 -6.45
CA PRO A 71 -18.63 22.51 -7.54
C PRO A 71 -17.20 23.06 -7.54
N LEU A 72 -16.71 23.43 -8.72
CA LEU A 72 -15.42 24.11 -8.89
C LEU A 72 -15.45 25.51 -8.30
N ASP A 73 -16.50 26.26 -8.62
CA ASP A 73 -16.76 27.59 -8.06
C ASP A 73 -17.95 27.45 -7.11
N VAL A 74 -17.69 27.49 -5.80
CA VAL A 74 -18.70 27.25 -4.76
C VAL A 74 -19.55 28.51 -4.56
N PRO A 75 -20.87 28.49 -4.87
CA PRO A 75 -21.74 29.62 -4.59
C PRO A 75 -21.88 29.89 -3.08
N PRO A 76 -22.13 31.14 -2.65
CA PRO A 76 -22.29 31.48 -1.23
C PRO A 76 -23.41 30.72 -0.52
N GLU A 77 -24.49 30.41 -1.24
CA GLU A 77 -25.66 29.65 -0.80
C GLU A 77 -25.48 28.12 -0.88
N TRP A 78 -24.33 27.65 -1.35
CA TRP A 78 -24.05 26.23 -1.44
C TRP A 78 -23.57 25.69 -0.08
N ASP A 79 -24.17 24.60 0.35
CA ASP A 79 -23.77 23.84 1.53
C ASP A 79 -23.95 22.34 1.27
N SER A 80 -23.34 21.51 2.12
CA SER A 80 -23.42 20.05 2.06
C SER A 80 -24.85 19.52 2.22
N ASP A 81 -25.75 20.27 2.87
CA ASP A 81 -27.17 19.89 2.95
C ASP A 81 -27.96 20.29 1.70
N THR A 82 -27.56 21.36 1.00
CA THR A 82 -28.26 21.90 -0.19
C THR A 82 -27.65 21.42 -1.51
N SER A 83 -26.52 20.72 -1.49
CA SER A 83 -25.79 20.28 -2.68
C SER A 83 -26.66 19.52 -3.71
N HIS A 84 -27.59 18.68 -3.25
CA HIS A 84 -28.51 17.93 -4.09
C HIS A 84 -29.53 18.78 -4.88
N LEU A 85 -29.69 20.07 -4.55
CA LEU A 85 -30.60 20.99 -5.24
C LEU A 85 -29.98 21.62 -6.50
N TYR A 86 -28.67 21.52 -6.67
CA TYR A 86 -27.95 22.11 -7.80
C TYR A 86 -27.76 21.12 -8.94
N HIS A 87 -27.56 21.67 -10.13
CA HIS A 87 -27.20 20.93 -11.33
C HIS A 87 -25.70 21.04 -11.59
N TYR A 88 -25.05 19.91 -11.85
CA TYR A 88 -23.60 19.87 -12.00
C TYR A 88 -23.20 19.37 -13.38
N ARG A 89 -22.35 20.10 -14.10
CA ARG A 89 -21.77 19.65 -15.37
C ARG A 89 -20.45 18.94 -15.12
N ILE A 90 -20.34 17.68 -15.58
CA ILE A 90 -19.05 16.99 -15.61
C ILE A 90 -18.25 17.51 -16.78
N THR A 91 -17.00 17.89 -16.53
CA THR A 91 -16.05 18.30 -17.57
C THR A 91 -14.80 17.44 -17.51
N GLN A 92 -13.88 17.66 -18.45
CA GLN A 92 -12.56 17.04 -18.44
C GLN A 92 -11.69 17.39 -17.23
N ARG A 93 -12.07 18.42 -16.45
CA ARG A 93 -11.38 18.86 -15.24
C ARG A 93 -11.91 18.16 -13.98
N THR A 94 -13.10 17.57 -14.07
CA THR A 94 -13.74 16.89 -12.95
C THR A 94 -12.95 15.66 -12.53
N THR A 95 -12.64 15.56 -11.23
CA THR A 95 -12.01 14.39 -10.63
C THR A 95 -13.09 13.48 -10.03
N LEU A 96 -13.11 12.22 -10.45
CA LEU A 96 -14.04 11.22 -9.93
C LEU A 96 -13.41 10.43 -8.77
N HIS A 97 -14.15 10.33 -7.67
CA HIS A 97 -13.78 9.56 -6.48
C HIS A 97 -14.72 8.36 -6.33
N PHE A 98 -14.20 7.17 -6.62
CA PHE A 98 -14.98 5.92 -6.50
C PHE A 98 -14.81 5.29 -5.12
N LEU A 99 -15.91 5.24 -4.36
CA LEU A 99 -15.96 4.72 -3.00
C LEU A 99 -16.41 3.25 -3.01
N ALA A 100 -15.56 2.36 -2.50
CA ALA A 100 -15.86 0.94 -2.38
C ALA A 100 -16.36 0.61 -0.97
N ARG A 101 -17.37 -0.25 -0.83
CA ARG A 101 -17.78 -0.71 0.51
C ARG A 101 -16.81 -1.72 1.14
N LYS A 102 -15.96 -2.35 0.33
CA LYS A 102 -14.98 -3.35 0.78
C LYS A 102 -13.61 -3.02 0.20
N TYR A 103 -12.63 -2.82 1.08
CA TYR A 103 -11.23 -2.63 0.71
C TYR A 103 -10.40 -3.84 1.15
N ARG A 104 -9.40 -4.20 0.34
CA ARG A 104 -8.37 -5.16 0.70
C ARG A 104 -7.04 -4.44 0.66
N LEU A 105 -6.40 -4.28 1.82
CA LEU A 105 -5.13 -3.59 1.98
C LEU A 105 -4.04 -4.60 2.35
N VAL A 106 -2.87 -4.43 1.75
CA VAL A 106 -1.68 -5.25 2.06
C VAL A 106 -0.56 -4.31 2.47
N PHE A 107 -0.06 -4.47 3.69
CA PHE A 107 1.12 -3.78 4.19
C PHE A 107 2.31 -4.71 4.09
N CYS A 108 3.34 -4.29 3.39
CA CYS A 108 4.62 -4.99 3.34
C CYS A 108 5.62 -4.24 4.22
N LEU A 109 5.99 -4.84 5.35
CA LEU A 109 6.99 -4.33 6.27
C LEU A 109 8.35 -4.84 5.80
N ASP A 110 9.23 -3.94 5.39
CA ASP A 110 10.61 -4.30 5.04
C ASP A 110 11.43 -4.49 6.32
N LEU A 111 11.86 -5.73 6.56
CA LEU A 111 12.72 -6.12 7.68
C LEU A 111 14.08 -6.63 7.17
N SER A 112 14.55 -6.09 6.05
CA SER A 112 15.88 -6.41 5.52
C SER A 112 17.00 -5.90 6.45
N PRO A 113 18.18 -6.54 6.49
CA PRO A 113 19.33 -6.05 7.25
C PRO A 113 19.78 -4.62 6.91
N SER A 114 19.42 -4.09 5.74
CA SER A 114 19.63 -2.68 5.40
C SER A 114 18.78 -1.72 6.23
N THR A 115 17.64 -2.17 6.78
CA THR A 115 16.83 -1.40 7.72
C THR A 115 17.31 -1.55 9.17
N SER A 116 18.32 -2.40 9.44
CA SER A 116 18.85 -2.62 10.79
C SER A 116 20.15 -1.86 11.07
N ILE A 117 20.42 -0.76 10.37
CA ILE A 117 21.48 0.17 10.77
C ILE A 117 20.99 0.86 12.04
N VAL A 118 21.35 0.29 13.18
CA VAL A 118 21.07 0.83 14.50
C VAL A 118 21.75 2.19 14.58
N ASP A 119 20.95 3.25 14.65
CA ASP A 119 21.48 4.58 14.96
C ASP A 119 21.96 4.53 16.42
N GLU A 120 23.28 4.50 16.63
CA GLU A 120 23.91 4.42 17.96
C GLU A 120 23.47 5.56 18.89
N THR A 121 22.80 6.59 18.36
CA THR A 121 22.30 7.75 19.09
C THR A 121 20.83 7.64 19.55
N LYS A 122 20.03 6.73 18.98
CA LYS A 122 18.63 6.50 19.36
C LYS A 122 18.47 5.11 19.97
N SER A 123 18.17 5.06 21.26
CA SER A 123 17.93 3.83 22.03
C SER A 123 16.65 3.05 21.66
N SER A 124 16.08 3.26 20.47
CA SER A 124 14.86 2.61 20.00
C SER A 124 15.19 1.73 18.81
N ALA A 125 14.79 0.46 18.84
CA ALA A 125 14.97 -0.42 17.69
C ALA A 125 14.18 0.13 16.49
N VAL A 126 14.72 0.02 15.27
CA VAL A 126 14.06 0.51 14.04
C VAL A 126 12.66 -0.12 13.87
N LEU A 127 12.46 -1.33 14.39
CA LEU A 127 11.16 -2.02 14.40
C LEU A 127 10.09 -1.30 15.24
N ASP A 128 10.47 -0.69 16.37
CA ASP A 128 9.53 0.03 17.23
C ASP A 128 9.00 1.28 16.54
N GLU A 129 9.85 1.96 15.77
CA GLU A 129 9.46 3.13 14.96
C GLU A 129 8.51 2.71 13.84
N VAL A 130 8.83 1.65 13.09
CA VAL A 130 7.96 1.11 12.03
C VAL A 130 6.60 0.70 12.61
N PHE A 131 6.58 0.03 13.75
CA PHE A 131 5.34 -0.38 14.40
C PHE A 131 4.53 0.82 14.91
N THR A 132 5.19 1.86 15.42
CA THR A 132 4.54 3.10 15.83
C THR A 132 3.88 3.81 14.63
N MET A 133 4.55 3.87 13.48
CA MET A 133 3.99 4.44 12.25
C MET A 133 2.83 3.60 11.73
N LEU A 134 2.95 2.27 11.74
CA LEU A 134 1.86 1.36 11.38
C LEU A 134 0.63 1.61 12.27
N ARG A 135 0.82 1.71 13.60
CA ARG A 135 -0.26 2.01 14.56
C ARG A 135 -0.98 3.32 14.22
N GLN A 136 -0.23 4.40 13.97
CA GLN A 136 -0.81 5.69 13.62
C GLN A 136 -1.57 5.64 12.28
N CYS A 137 -0.99 4.98 11.28
CA CYS A 137 -1.60 4.78 9.98
C CYS A 137 -2.93 4.02 10.07
N LEU A 138 -2.94 2.89 10.79
CA LEU A 138 -4.13 2.07 10.95
C LEU A 138 -5.23 2.78 11.74
N ARG A 139 -4.89 3.60 12.75
CA ARG A 139 -5.85 4.47 13.45
C ARG A 139 -6.52 5.45 12.50
N GLY A 140 -5.79 6.01 11.54
CA GLY A 140 -6.34 6.88 10.52
C GLY A 140 -7.26 6.13 9.54
N ILE A 141 -6.83 4.94 9.10
CA ILE A 141 -7.55 4.14 8.09
C ILE A 141 -8.91 3.65 8.59
N VAL A 142 -9.03 3.24 9.86
CA VAL A 142 -10.29 2.71 10.40
C VAL A 142 -11.33 3.79 10.69
N ARG A 143 -10.92 5.06 10.74
CA ARG A 143 -11.79 6.16 11.17
C ARG A 143 -12.85 6.45 10.11
N PRO A 144 -14.15 6.38 10.45
CA PRO A 144 -15.22 6.82 9.54
C PRO A 144 -15.07 8.30 9.18
N PHE A 145 -15.50 8.69 7.98
CA PHE A 145 -15.47 10.08 7.54
C PHE A 145 -16.73 10.46 6.76
N TYR A 146 -17.05 11.75 6.74
CA TYR A 146 -18.15 12.28 5.92
C TYR A 146 -17.68 12.46 4.48
N VAL A 147 -18.48 11.98 3.53
CA VAL A 147 -18.17 12.18 2.10
C VAL A 147 -18.23 13.68 1.80
N PRO A 148 -17.14 14.29 1.29
CA PRO A 148 -17.09 15.73 1.05
C PRO A 148 -18.25 16.22 0.17
N GLY A 149 -18.86 17.34 0.56
CA GLY A 149 -20.05 17.91 -0.10
C GLY A 149 -21.38 17.27 0.30
N SER A 150 -21.36 16.41 1.32
CA SER A 150 -22.55 15.78 1.87
C SER A 150 -22.42 15.54 3.37
N LEU A 151 -23.53 15.21 4.02
CA LEU A 151 -23.58 14.77 5.40
C LEU A 151 -23.54 13.23 5.52
N LEU A 152 -23.13 12.53 4.46
CA LEU A 152 -23.14 11.07 4.40
C LEU A 152 -21.92 10.49 5.08
N LEU A 153 -22.13 9.80 6.20
CA LEU A 153 -21.07 9.08 6.90
C LEU A 153 -20.67 7.81 6.11
N PHE A 154 -19.42 7.76 5.67
CA PHE A 154 -18.84 6.62 4.98
C PHE A 154 -17.95 5.80 5.92
N GLN A 155 -18.27 4.51 6.01
CA GLN A 155 -17.56 3.53 6.82
C GLN A 155 -17.45 2.22 6.02
N PRO A 156 -16.31 1.97 5.36
CA PRO A 156 -16.12 0.76 4.58
C PRO A 156 -15.60 -0.42 5.42
N ASP A 157 -15.83 -1.64 4.94
CA ASP A 157 -15.21 -2.85 5.46
C ASP A 157 -13.77 -2.96 4.95
N ILE A 158 -12.79 -2.90 5.85
CA ILE A 158 -11.36 -2.94 5.49
C ILE A 158 -10.77 -4.27 5.91
N TYR A 159 -10.38 -5.09 4.93
CA TYR A 159 -9.66 -6.34 5.14
C TYR A 159 -8.17 -6.09 5.00
N LEU A 160 -7.43 -6.31 6.08
CA LEU A 160 -6.01 -6.02 6.16
C LEU A 160 -5.18 -7.30 6.16
N THR A 161 -4.11 -7.28 5.38
CA THR A 161 -3.04 -8.28 5.39
C THR A 161 -1.73 -7.57 5.68
N ILE A 162 -0.92 -8.11 6.58
CA ILE A 162 0.42 -7.61 6.86
C ILE A 162 1.42 -8.71 6.58
N ILE A 163 2.39 -8.40 5.74
CA ILE A 163 3.51 -9.27 5.41
C ILE A 163 4.81 -8.60 5.84
N ALA A 164 5.78 -9.41 6.27
CA ALA A 164 7.14 -8.99 6.57
C ALA A 164 8.08 -9.53 5.49
N HIS A 165 8.75 -8.62 4.81
CA HIS A 165 9.77 -8.94 3.82
C HIS A 165 11.11 -9.18 4.51
N THR A 166 11.57 -10.43 4.48
CA THR A 166 12.83 -10.87 5.10
C THR A 166 13.70 -11.55 4.03
N PRO A 167 14.52 -10.81 3.26
CA PRO A 167 15.19 -11.33 2.07
C PRO A 167 16.14 -12.51 2.32
N PHE A 168 16.65 -12.65 3.55
CA PHE A 168 17.56 -13.73 3.96
C PHE A 168 16.84 -14.96 4.53
N PHE A 169 15.52 -14.88 4.73
CA PHE A 169 14.72 -15.91 5.38
C PHE A 169 13.68 -16.47 4.39
N LYS A 170 14.03 -17.57 3.72
CA LYS A 170 13.29 -18.12 2.57
C LYS A 170 12.02 -18.91 2.92
N SER A 171 11.63 -18.96 4.19
CA SER A 171 10.40 -19.63 4.61
C SER A 171 9.18 -18.77 4.30
N GLN A 172 8.45 -19.09 3.21
CA GLN A 172 7.27 -18.34 2.76
C GLN A 172 6.15 -18.24 3.80
N SER A 173 6.01 -19.23 4.68
CA SER A 173 4.93 -19.27 5.69
C SER A 173 5.19 -18.34 6.88
N GLN A 174 6.43 -17.90 7.12
CA GLN A 174 6.79 -17.02 8.24
C GLN A 174 6.75 -15.53 7.89
N GLN A 175 6.44 -15.19 6.64
CA GLN A 175 6.38 -13.81 6.18
C GLN A 175 4.98 -13.19 6.29
N VAL A 176 3.93 -13.97 6.54
CA VAL A 176 2.56 -13.42 6.70
C VAL A 176 2.25 -13.27 8.18
N LEU A 177 2.26 -12.03 8.66
CA LEU A 177 1.93 -11.74 10.06
C LEU A 177 0.42 -11.86 10.28
N VAL A 178 -0.39 -11.26 9.41
CA VAL A 178 -1.85 -11.35 9.48
C VAL A 178 -2.39 -11.39 8.06
N GLN A 179 -3.46 -12.16 7.84
CA GLN A 179 -4.10 -12.28 6.53
C GLN A 179 -5.60 -12.03 6.64
N GLY A 180 -6.11 -11.14 5.79
CA GLY A 180 -7.55 -10.93 5.59
C GLY A 180 -8.33 -10.52 6.85
N TRP A 181 -7.71 -9.84 7.81
CA TRP A 181 -8.36 -9.45 9.05
C TRP A 181 -9.32 -8.28 8.80
N LEU A 182 -10.59 -8.42 9.18
CA LEU A 182 -11.55 -7.32 9.14
C LEU A 182 -11.23 -6.31 10.25
N LEU A 183 -10.65 -5.19 9.86
CA LEU A 183 -10.20 -4.15 10.77
C LEU A 183 -11.35 -3.17 11.07
N MET A 184 -11.60 -2.93 12.35
CA MET A 184 -12.62 -2.03 12.87
C MET A 184 -12.02 -1.22 14.02
N GLU A 185 -12.56 -0.03 14.29
CA GLU A 185 -12.10 0.80 15.42
C GLU A 185 -12.11 0.05 16.75
N ARG A 186 -13.15 -0.75 17.00
CA ARG A 186 -13.29 -1.57 18.22
C ARG A 186 -12.28 -2.72 18.38
N ASN A 187 -11.68 -3.20 17.29
CA ASN A 187 -10.76 -4.35 17.34
C ASN A 187 -9.31 -3.97 16.99
N LEU A 188 -9.04 -2.67 16.78
CA LEU A 188 -7.76 -2.18 16.34
C LEU A 188 -6.64 -2.47 17.34
N ASP A 189 -6.87 -2.21 18.63
CA ASP A 189 -5.82 -2.45 19.64
C ASP A 189 -5.47 -3.94 19.76
N HIS A 190 -6.48 -4.82 19.78
CA HIS A 190 -6.26 -6.28 19.75
C HIS A 190 -5.53 -6.74 18.48
N PHE A 191 -5.87 -6.16 17.33
CA PHE A 191 -5.15 -6.42 16.08
C PHE A 191 -3.68 -6.00 16.18
N LEU A 192 -3.40 -4.80 16.71
CA LEU A 192 -2.05 -4.26 16.86
C LEU A 192 -1.22 -5.10 17.83
N ASP A 193 -1.79 -5.54 18.95
CA ASP A 193 -1.11 -6.41 19.90
C ASP A 193 -0.73 -7.75 19.26
N SER A 194 -1.63 -8.33 18.44
CA SER A 194 -1.34 -9.54 17.68
C SER A 194 -0.19 -9.34 16.69
N VAL A 195 -0.15 -8.21 15.99
CA VAL A 195 0.95 -7.87 15.07
C VAL A 195 2.26 -7.69 15.83
N GLN A 196 2.24 -7.01 16.97
CA GLN A 196 3.43 -6.77 17.80
C GLN A 196 4.06 -8.10 18.27
N VAL A 197 3.24 -9.01 18.82
CA VAL A 197 3.71 -10.33 19.26
C VAL A 197 4.35 -11.09 18.10
N LYS A 198 3.72 -11.08 16.91
CA LYS A 198 4.26 -11.79 15.73
C LYS A 198 5.55 -11.15 15.20
N LEU A 199 5.66 -9.82 15.25
CA LEU A 199 6.89 -9.12 14.90
C LEU A 199 8.03 -9.48 15.86
N THR A 200 7.80 -9.47 17.17
CA THR A 200 8.80 -9.87 18.16
C THR A 200 9.23 -11.32 18.00
N MET A 201 8.28 -12.23 17.71
CA MET A 201 8.62 -13.62 17.41
C MET A 201 9.46 -13.76 16.14
N LEU A 202 9.15 -12.99 15.10
CA LEU A 202 9.92 -12.99 13.85
C LEU A 202 11.33 -12.43 14.08
N GLU A 203 11.46 -11.35 14.83
CA GLU A 203 12.76 -10.77 15.22
C GLU A 203 13.62 -11.78 15.98
N ALA A 204 13.06 -12.47 16.98
CA ALA A 204 13.78 -13.50 17.72
C ALA A 204 14.24 -14.66 16.81
N GLN A 205 13.42 -15.04 15.82
CA GLN A 205 13.77 -16.06 14.83
C GLN A 205 14.90 -15.58 13.90
N LEU A 206 14.87 -14.32 13.49
CA LEU A 206 15.92 -13.70 12.67
C LEU A 206 17.25 -13.62 13.44
N ALA A 207 17.21 -13.23 14.71
CA ALA A 207 18.40 -13.18 15.56
C ALA A 207 19.05 -14.57 15.71
N GLN A 208 18.26 -15.60 16.02
CA GLN A 208 18.76 -16.99 16.13
C GLN A 208 19.29 -17.53 14.80
N ALA A 209 18.66 -17.20 13.67
CA ALA A 209 19.13 -17.62 12.35
C ALA A 209 20.46 -16.94 11.97
N THR A 210 20.61 -15.66 12.33
CA THR A 210 21.83 -14.89 12.11
C THR A 210 22.99 -15.43 12.96
N GLU A 211 22.73 -15.77 14.22
CA GLU A 211 23.72 -16.41 15.11
C GLU A 211 24.20 -17.76 14.54
N LYS A 212 23.29 -18.59 14.04
CA LYS A 212 23.62 -19.88 13.39
C LYS A 212 24.41 -19.71 12.10
N MET A 213 24.12 -18.69 11.29
CA MET A 213 24.89 -18.39 10.08
C MET A 213 26.29 -17.90 10.41
N CYS A 214 26.44 -17.02 11.42
CA CYS A 214 27.74 -16.50 11.84
C CYS A 214 28.63 -17.61 12.41
N THR A 215 28.08 -18.46 13.30
CA THR A 215 28.80 -19.62 13.88
C THR A 215 29.20 -20.68 12.83
N ALA A 216 28.37 -20.91 11.82
CA ALA A 216 28.72 -21.79 10.70
C ALA A 216 29.84 -21.21 9.80
N GLN A 217 29.87 -19.88 9.62
CA GLN A 217 30.98 -19.20 8.94
C GLN A 217 32.27 -19.25 9.77
N THR A 218 32.19 -19.14 11.09
CA THR A 218 33.36 -19.27 11.98
C THR A 218 33.97 -20.67 11.91
N TYR A 219 33.15 -21.72 11.83
CA TYR A 219 33.65 -23.10 11.64
C TYR A 219 34.30 -23.29 10.25
N GLY A 220 33.76 -22.66 9.20
CA GLY A 220 34.38 -22.66 7.87
C GLY A 220 35.75 -21.98 7.85
N GLN A 221 35.90 -20.84 8.54
CA GLN A 221 37.17 -20.12 8.64
C GLN A 221 38.18 -20.83 9.55
N MET A 222 37.74 -21.45 10.66
CA MET A 222 38.62 -22.22 11.53
C MET A 222 39.16 -23.50 10.88
N VAL A 223 38.41 -24.15 9.98
CA VAL A 223 38.89 -25.33 9.24
C VAL A 223 39.94 -24.94 8.18
N GLU A 224 39.87 -23.73 7.62
CA GLU A 224 40.83 -23.25 6.61
C GLU A 224 42.14 -22.76 7.24
N GLU A 225 42.11 -22.15 8.43
CA GLU A 225 43.33 -21.79 9.18
C GLU A 225 44.05 -23.00 9.79
N HIS A 226 43.32 -24.01 10.27
CA HIS A 226 43.93 -25.18 10.93
C HIS A 226 44.60 -26.15 9.94
N PHE A 227 44.37 -26.01 8.63
CA PHE A 227 45.03 -26.81 7.58
C PHE A 227 46.38 -26.23 7.11
N LEU A 228 46.76 -25.02 7.54
CA LEU A 228 48.00 -24.35 7.14
C LEU A 228 49.14 -24.41 8.18
N GLN A 229 48.96 -25.11 9.31
CA GLN A 229 49.95 -25.16 10.41
C GLN A 229 50.48 -26.56 10.76
N ALA A 230 50.51 -27.51 9.82
CA ALA A 230 51.19 -28.79 10.04
C ALA A 230 52.73 -28.63 9.93
N PRO A 231 53.55 -29.10 10.90
CA PRO A 231 55.00 -29.03 10.81
C PRO A 231 55.55 -29.98 9.74
N SER A 232 56.44 -29.45 8.90
CA SER A 232 57.22 -30.19 7.92
C SER A 232 58.23 -31.12 8.61
N SER A 233 57.95 -32.43 8.71
CA SER A 233 59.00 -33.45 8.62
C SER A 233 58.47 -34.82 8.19
N ALA A 234 59.26 -35.48 7.32
CA ALA A 234 59.21 -36.87 6.84
C ALA A 234 58.29 -37.23 5.64
N LEU A 235 58.93 -37.19 4.45
CA LEU A 235 58.64 -37.78 3.13
C LEU A 235 58.66 -39.34 3.14
N PRO A 236 58.16 -40.11 2.12
CA PRO A 236 58.48 -39.91 0.69
C PRO A 236 57.39 -40.17 -0.38
N ASN A 237 57.20 -39.17 -1.26
CA ASN A 237 57.48 -39.10 -2.71
C ASN A 237 57.02 -40.21 -3.71
N PRO A 238 56.92 -39.92 -5.02
CA PRO A 238 55.70 -39.47 -5.69
C PRO A 238 55.35 -40.36 -6.90
N ARG A 239 54.14 -40.27 -7.46
CA ARG A 239 53.93 -40.43 -8.91
C ARG A 239 52.51 -40.04 -9.35
N LEU A 240 52.50 -39.18 -10.37
CA LEU A 240 51.45 -38.92 -11.37
C LEU A 240 50.26 -38.03 -10.97
N ALA A 241 50.46 -36.73 -11.18
CA ALA A 241 49.44 -35.85 -11.76
C ALA A 241 49.48 -36.03 -13.31
N PRO A 242 48.43 -35.67 -14.10
CA PRO A 242 47.98 -34.27 -14.18
C PRO A 242 46.46 -34.02 -14.41
N ARG A 243 46.01 -32.85 -13.91
CA ARG A 243 45.11 -31.85 -14.55
C ARG A 243 43.62 -32.24 -14.76
N HIS A 244 42.56 -31.45 -14.52
CA HIS A 244 42.24 -30.01 -14.34
C HIS A 244 40.92 -29.96 -13.52
N GLY A 245 40.44 -28.91 -12.84
CA GLY A 245 40.85 -27.52 -12.67
C GLY A 245 40.11 -26.90 -11.47
N VAL A 246 40.85 -26.09 -10.73
CA VAL A 246 40.40 -25.17 -9.68
C VAL A 246 39.86 -23.92 -10.38
N THR A 247 38.81 -23.24 -9.93
CA THR A 247 38.76 -22.03 -9.04
C THR A 247 37.31 -21.49 -9.21
N ARG A 248 36.63 -20.75 -8.32
CA ARG A 248 37.08 -19.73 -7.38
C ARG A 248 35.93 -19.33 -6.43
N LEU A 249 36.28 -19.16 -5.15
CA LEU A 249 35.60 -18.35 -4.15
C LEU A 249 35.20 -16.97 -4.70
N TRP A 250 34.10 -16.43 -4.20
CA TRP A 250 33.94 -14.98 -4.03
C TRP A 250 33.80 -14.69 -2.54
N ALA A 251 34.89 -14.20 -1.96
CA ALA A 251 34.90 -13.47 -0.70
C ALA A 251 34.53 -12.01 -0.98
N CYS A 252 33.84 -11.40 -0.01
CA CYS A 252 33.59 -9.97 0.06
C CYS A 252 34.91 -9.19 0.16
N ASP A 253 35.01 -8.09 -0.57
CA ASP A 253 35.89 -6.98 -0.23
C ASP A 253 35.07 -5.69 -0.20
N CYS A 254 35.01 -5.08 0.97
CA CYS A 254 34.60 -3.70 1.19
C CYS A 254 35.85 -2.82 1.21
N ILE A 255 36.02 -1.91 0.24
CA ILE A 255 36.79 -0.67 0.42
C ILE A 255 36.04 0.45 -0.31
N GLY A 256 35.66 1.49 0.43
CA GLY A 256 35.02 2.69 -0.11
C GLY A 256 36.02 3.73 -0.61
N LEU A 257 35.56 4.64 -1.47
CA LEU A 257 35.60 6.10 -1.22
C LEU A 257 34.90 6.89 -2.35
N ALA A 258 34.37 8.04 -1.94
CA ALA A 258 34.12 9.28 -2.71
C ALA A 258 32.82 9.41 -3.54
N ALA A 259 31.79 9.89 -2.84
CA ALA A 259 31.05 11.13 -3.13
C ALA A 259 30.79 11.54 -4.61
N SER A 260 29.52 11.53 -5.00
CA SER A 260 28.98 12.60 -5.83
C SER A 260 27.50 12.81 -5.55
N THR A 261 27.21 14.05 -5.17
CA THR A 261 25.92 14.66 -4.87
C THR A 261 24.89 14.46 -5.98
N ARG A 262 23.74 13.88 -5.64
CA ARG A 262 22.44 14.27 -6.21
C ARG A 262 21.32 13.85 -5.27
N LYS A 263 20.58 14.86 -4.80
CA LYS A 263 19.32 14.75 -4.07
C LYS A 263 18.40 13.79 -4.80
N GLN A 264 18.16 12.60 -4.22
CA GLN A 264 17.09 11.72 -4.68
C GLN A 264 16.01 11.75 -3.61
N GLN A 265 15.00 12.54 -3.94
CA GLN A 265 13.78 12.75 -3.20
C GLN A 265 13.06 11.40 -3.08
N CYS A 266 13.12 10.79 -1.89
CA CYS A 266 12.34 9.60 -1.57
C CYS A 266 10.85 9.95 -1.65
N ARG A 267 10.23 9.63 -2.78
CA ARG A 267 8.76 9.57 -2.91
C ARG A 267 8.29 8.37 -2.09
N TRP A 268 7.77 8.68 -0.91
CA TRP A 268 7.01 7.75 -0.09
C TRP A 268 5.65 7.45 -0.75
N LEU A 269 5.21 6.19 -0.61
CA LEU A 269 3.87 5.65 -0.88
C LEU A 269 3.42 5.62 -2.35
N SER A 270 3.81 4.56 -3.05
CA SER A 270 2.92 3.96 -4.05
C SER A 270 2.16 2.83 -3.38
N LEU A 271 0.90 3.08 -3.02
CA LEU A 271 -0.09 2.03 -2.76
C LEU A 271 -0.32 1.29 -4.07
N SER A 272 0.51 0.31 -4.37
CA SER A 272 0.21 -0.68 -5.39
C SER A 272 -0.88 -1.60 -4.84
N LEU A 273 -2.13 -1.29 -5.17
CA LEU A 273 -3.19 -2.29 -5.19
C LEU A 273 -2.76 -3.38 -6.18
N PHE A 274 -2.16 -4.45 -5.65
CA PHE A 274 -2.03 -5.70 -6.35
C PHE A 274 -3.43 -6.31 -6.48
N ASP A 275 -3.97 -6.32 -7.70
CA ASP A 275 -5.10 -7.16 -8.08
C ASP A 275 -4.58 -8.26 -9.00
N HIS A 276 -4.77 -9.51 -8.56
CA HIS A 276 -5.05 -10.64 -9.44
C HIS A 276 -6.56 -10.75 -9.60
#